data_AF-A0A426V3A5-F1
#
_entry.id   AF-A0A426V3A5-F1
#
_cell.length_a   1.000
_cell.length_b   1.000
_cell.length_c   1.000
_cell.angle_alpha   90.00
_cell.angle_beta   90.00
_cell.angle_gamma   90.00
#
_symmetry.space_group_name_H-M   'P 1'
#
loop_
_entity.id
_entity.type
_entity.pdbx_description
1 polymer ?
#
loop_
_entity_poly.entity_id
_entity_poly.type
_entity_poly.pdbx_seq_one_letter_code
_entity_poly.pdbx_strand_id
1 'polypeptide(L)'
;MKSHLVKGLGALVAVAGLALVAAAPAQGVEVSPLASACITSLTVHESEDWGADGDEPFLRTNTGTWSAPGSMDNGSTAAVNRTVDTGTTVEAWDSDSPDPNDFIGSDTVGSGGTLTFRGDDAHYTAAYRAGAC
;
A
#
# COMPACT_ATOMS: atom_id res chain seq x y z
N MET A 1 63.61 -32.04 33.57
CA MET A 1 64.97 -31.46 33.48
C MET A 1 65.42 -31.39 32.03
N LYS A 2 65.34 -30.21 31.41
CA LYS A 2 66.25 -29.62 30.42
C LYS A 2 65.49 -28.52 29.66
N SER A 3 65.87 -27.30 30.02
CA SER A 3 65.56 -26.02 29.41
C SER A 3 65.82 -26.04 27.90
N HIS A 4 65.12 -25.22 27.12
CA HIS A 4 65.77 -24.28 26.20
C HIS A 4 64.88 -23.05 25.92
N LEU A 5 65.48 -21.92 26.26
CA LEU A 5 65.12 -20.53 26.02
C LEU A 5 65.38 -20.19 24.54
N VAL A 6 64.47 -19.50 23.85
CA VAL A 6 64.85 -18.57 22.78
C VAL A 6 63.96 -17.32 22.85
N LYS A 7 64.63 -16.19 23.09
CA LYS A 7 64.11 -14.82 23.01
C LYS A 7 63.99 -14.43 21.53
N GLY A 8 62.90 -13.79 21.15
CA GLY A 8 62.73 -13.15 19.84
C GLY A 8 61.98 -11.82 19.99
N LEU A 9 62.75 -10.75 20.18
CA LEU A 9 62.30 -9.37 20.21
C LEU A 9 62.10 -8.91 18.75
N GLY A 10 60.85 -8.62 18.34
CA GLY A 10 60.53 -8.07 17.03
C GLY A 10 59.88 -6.69 17.21
N ALA A 11 60.60 -5.66 16.80
CA ALA A 11 60.22 -4.25 16.95
C ALA A 11 59.25 -3.76 15.85
N LEU A 12 58.40 -2.79 16.26
CA LEU A 12 57.80 -1.66 15.53
C LEU A 12 57.73 -1.67 14.00
N VAL A 13 56.54 -1.37 13.46
CA VAL A 13 56.30 -0.15 12.64
C VAL A 13 54.83 0.29 12.82
N ALA A 14 54.63 1.51 13.31
CA ALA A 14 53.37 2.22 13.24
C ALA A 14 53.26 2.92 11.87
N VAL A 15 52.16 2.76 11.15
CA VAL A 15 51.80 3.63 10.03
C VAL A 15 50.42 4.21 10.31
N ALA A 16 50.41 5.42 10.86
CA ALA A 16 49.22 6.25 10.98
C ALA A 16 48.89 6.82 9.59
N GLY A 17 48.01 6.14 8.86
CA GLY A 17 47.40 6.68 7.65
C GLY A 17 46.14 7.45 8.01
N LEU A 18 46.22 8.78 8.11
CA LEU A 18 45.03 9.63 8.04
C LEU A 18 44.49 9.58 6.61
N ALA A 19 43.48 8.74 6.37
CA ALA A 19 42.65 8.84 5.18
C ALA A 19 41.67 10.01 5.37
N LEU A 20 41.88 11.11 4.65
CA LEU A 20 40.83 12.10 4.44
C LEU A 20 39.73 11.45 3.59
N VAL A 21 38.66 10.99 4.25
CA VAL A 21 37.44 10.58 3.56
C VAL A 21 36.74 11.85 3.09
N ALA A 22 36.88 12.17 1.81
CA ALA A 22 36.06 13.19 1.17
C ALA A 22 34.60 12.70 1.20
N ALA A 23 33.77 13.32 2.04
CA ALA A 23 32.34 13.08 2.05
C ALA A 23 31.76 13.58 0.72
N ALA A 24 31.43 12.65 -0.17
CA ALA A 24 30.65 12.98 -1.36
C ALA A 24 29.27 13.52 -0.89
N PRO A 25 28.76 14.61 -1.47
CA PRO A 25 27.40 15.05 -1.17
C PRO A 25 26.46 13.92 -1.60
N ALA A 26 25.71 13.37 -0.63
CA ALA A 26 24.61 12.50 -0.91
C ALA A 26 23.63 13.28 -1.80
N GLN A 27 23.60 12.97 -3.09
CA GLN A 27 22.58 13.48 -3.98
C GLN A 27 21.26 12.90 -3.48
N GLY A 28 20.48 13.74 -2.79
CA GLY A 28 19.13 13.40 -2.39
C GLY A 28 18.36 13.01 -3.64
N VAL A 29 17.84 11.79 -3.65
CA VAL A 29 16.90 11.37 -4.69
C VAL A 29 15.65 12.24 -4.48
N GLU A 30 15.49 13.27 -5.31
CA GLU A 30 14.23 14.00 -5.39
C GLU A 30 13.18 13.08 -5.99
N VAL A 31 12.46 12.39 -5.10
CA VAL A 31 11.28 11.62 -5.50
C VAL A 31 10.25 12.67 -5.90
N SER A 32 10.00 12.80 -7.20
CA SER A 32 8.91 13.63 -7.69
C SER A 32 7.61 13.16 -7.02
N PRO A 33 6.80 14.07 -6.45
CA PRO A 33 5.55 13.66 -5.82
C PRO A 33 4.69 12.94 -6.86
N LEU A 34 4.12 11.81 -6.46
CA LEU A 34 3.20 11.06 -7.32
C LEU A 34 2.01 11.96 -7.67
N ALA A 35 1.53 11.86 -8.90
CA ALA A 35 0.31 12.55 -9.29
C ALA A 35 -0.87 12.02 -8.46
N SER A 36 -1.78 12.89 -8.01
CA SER A 36 -2.95 12.44 -7.24
C SER A 36 -4.13 12.04 -8.14
N ALA A 37 -5.04 11.25 -7.58
CA ALA A 37 -6.33 10.88 -8.15
C ALA A 37 -7.43 10.96 -7.08
N CYS A 38 -8.67 11.14 -7.53
CA CYS A 38 -9.85 11.25 -6.70
C CYS A 38 -10.78 10.06 -6.97
N ILE A 39 -10.90 9.14 -6.01
CA ILE A 39 -11.92 8.09 -6.03
C ILE A 39 -13.24 8.75 -5.66
N THR A 40 -14.19 8.74 -6.59
CA THR A 40 -15.44 9.50 -6.49
C THR A 40 -16.59 8.69 -5.94
N SER A 41 -16.70 7.43 -6.35
CA SER A 41 -17.81 6.55 -5.99
C SER A 41 -17.39 5.09 -6.01
N LEU A 42 -18.12 4.28 -5.25
CA LEU A 42 -18.11 2.82 -5.30
C LEU A 42 -19.51 2.36 -5.72
N THR A 43 -19.57 1.40 -6.64
CA THR A 43 -20.78 0.71 -7.07
C THR A 43 -20.61 -0.78 -6.82
N VAL A 44 -21.60 -1.37 -6.14
CA VAL A 44 -21.73 -2.81 -5.93
C VAL A 44 -22.59 -3.34 -7.09
N HIS A 45 -22.04 -4.21 -7.95
CA HIS A 45 -22.83 -4.82 -9.03
C HIS A 45 -23.44 -6.15 -8.60
N GLU A 46 -22.64 -6.92 -7.87
CA GLU A 46 -22.96 -8.24 -7.34
C GLU A 46 -22.23 -8.34 -6.00
N SER A 47 -22.95 -8.57 -4.91
CA SER A 47 -22.40 -8.92 -3.61
C SER A 47 -22.27 -10.42 -3.46
N GLU A 48 -21.45 -10.85 -2.49
CA GLU A 48 -21.22 -12.27 -2.19
C GLU A 48 -22.52 -12.95 -1.74
N ASP A 49 -23.33 -12.25 -0.94
CA ASP A 49 -24.44 -12.86 -0.24
C ASP A 49 -25.75 -12.92 -1.04
N TRP A 50 -26.41 -14.08 -0.91
CA TRP A 50 -27.73 -14.33 -1.49
C TRP A 50 -28.81 -13.77 -0.57
N GLY A 51 -29.00 -12.45 -0.54
CA GLY A 51 -29.96 -11.84 0.37
C GLY A 51 -30.07 -10.33 0.26
N ALA A 52 -30.92 -9.73 1.10
CA ALA A 52 -30.95 -8.28 1.32
C ALA A 52 -30.19 -7.98 2.62
N ASP A 53 -29.08 -8.69 2.78
CA ASP A 53 -28.37 -8.87 4.02
C ASP A 53 -27.25 -7.85 4.14
N GLY A 54 -27.29 -6.82 3.29
CA GLY A 54 -26.66 -5.56 3.56
C GLY A 54 -25.17 -5.65 3.77
N ASP A 55 -24.47 -5.86 2.66
CA ASP A 55 -23.03 -5.80 2.59
C ASP A 55 -22.51 -4.43 3.05
N GLU A 56 -21.39 -4.40 3.75
CA GLU A 56 -20.83 -3.20 4.35
C GLU A 56 -19.46 -2.90 3.73
N PRO A 57 -19.42 -2.61 2.41
CA PRO A 57 -18.18 -2.60 1.68
C PRO A 57 -17.27 -1.46 2.15
N PHE A 58 -15.98 -1.73 2.16
CA PHE A 58 -14.97 -0.74 2.48
C PHE A 58 -13.78 -0.83 1.53
N LEU A 59 -13.13 0.32 1.34
CA LEU A 59 -11.93 0.45 0.51
C LEU A 59 -10.72 0.70 1.40
N ARG A 60 -9.69 -0.13 1.27
CA ARG A 60 -8.37 0.09 1.89
C ARG A 60 -7.40 0.64 0.86
N THR A 61 -6.67 1.68 1.26
CA THR A 61 -5.56 2.25 0.51
C THR A 61 -4.35 2.41 1.44
N ASN A 62 -3.18 2.70 0.89
CA ASN A 62 -2.01 3.08 1.69
C ASN A 62 -2.23 4.33 2.56
N THR A 63 -3.21 5.18 2.19
CA THR A 63 -3.59 6.40 2.91
C THR A 63 -4.79 6.20 3.85
N GLY A 64 -5.27 4.97 4.02
CA GLY A 64 -6.25 4.56 5.03
C GLY A 64 -7.53 3.94 4.46
N THR A 65 -8.57 3.87 5.29
CA THR A 65 -9.81 3.14 4.97
C THR A 65 -10.99 4.09 4.77
N TRP A 66 -11.80 3.84 3.75
CA TRP A 66 -13.15 4.40 3.58
C TRP A 66 -14.16 3.27 3.78
N SER A 67 -15.28 3.55 4.44
CA SER A 67 -16.37 2.59 4.64
C SER A 67 -17.66 3.14 4.06
N ALA A 68 -18.52 2.26 3.55
CA ALA A 68 -19.85 2.62 3.10
C ALA A 68 -20.67 3.31 4.21
N PRO A 69 -21.60 4.22 3.87
CA PRO A 69 -22.43 4.93 4.84
C PRO A 69 -23.48 4.04 5.53
N GLY A 70 -23.54 2.77 5.14
CA GLY A 70 -24.45 1.74 5.61
C GLY A 70 -24.36 0.56 4.65
N SER A 71 -25.32 -0.35 4.77
CA SER A 71 -25.43 -1.52 3.90
C SER A 71 -25.66 -1.14 2.43
N MET A 72 -25.08 -1.89 1.51
CA MET A 72 -25.11 -1.63 0.07
C MET A 72 -25.40 -2.90 -0.73
N ASP A 73 -26.65 -3.08 -1.16
CA ASP A 73 -27.05 -4.22 -2.01
C ASP A 73 -26.63 -4.05 -3.49
N ASN A 74 -26.84 -5.09 -4.30
CA ASN A 74 -26.69 -5.07 -5.76
C ASN A 74 -27.30 -3.84 -6.45
N GLY A 75 -26.46 -3.11 -7.18
CA GLY A 75 -26.81 -1.87 -7.87
C GLY A 75 -26.61 -0.61 -7.02
N SER A 76 -26.32 -0.74 -5.73
CA SER A 76 -26.07 0.41 -4.84
C SER A 76 -24.81 1.17 -5.24
N THR A 77 -24.85 2.48 -5.06
CA THR A 77 -23.70 3.36 -5.30
C THR A 77 -23.56 4.37 -4.16
N ALA A 78 -22.35 4.52 -3.65
CA ALA A 78 -22.02 5.46 -2.60
C ALA A 78 -20.89 6.40 -3.01
N ALA A 79 -20.92 7.63 -2.50
CA ALA A 79 -19.85 8.60 -2.70
C ALA A 79 -18.65 8.25 -1.81
N VAL A 80 -17.45 8.23 -2.41
CA VAL A 80 -16.20 7.95 -1.71
C VAL A 80 -15.45 9.25 -1.41
N ASN A 81 -15.25 10.09 -2.43
CA ASN A 81 -14.52 11.37 -2.36
C ASN A 81 -13.18 11.28 -1.62
N ARG A 82 -12.33 10.31 -2.01
CA ARG A 82 -11.03 10.10 -1.39
C ARG A 82 -9.88 10.39 -2.36
N THR A 83 -8.97 11.27 -1.92
CA THR A 83 -7.71 11.55 -2.62
C THR A 83 -6.69 10.46 -2.32
N VAL A 84 -6.08 9.93 -3.38
CA VAL A 84 -5.03 8.90 -3.34
C VAL A 84 -3.93 9.25 -4.34
N ASP A 85 -2.77 8.61 -4.22
CA ASP A 85 -1.71 8.75 -5.21
C ASP A 85 -1.91 7.79 -6.38
N THR A 86 -1.57 8.24 -7.59
CA THR A 86 -1.48 7.39 -8.77
C THR A 86 -0.42 6.31 -8.54
N GLY A 87 -0.71 5.07 -8.93
CA GLY A 87 0.11 3.89 -8.64
C GLY A 87 -0.21 3.23 -7.30
N THR A 88 -1.11 3.80 -6.49
CA THR A 88 -1.62 3.16 -5.27
C THR A 88 -2.50 1.98 -5.61
N THR A 89 -2.27 0.85 -4.95
CA THR A 89 -3.23 -0.26 -4.90
C THR A 89 -4.38 0.08 -3.97
N VAL A 90 -5.60 -0.09 -4.47
CA VAL A 90 -6.84 -0.01 -3.70
C VAL A 90 -7.38 -1.42 -3.56
N GLU A 91 -7.80 -1.77 -2.35
CA GLU A 91 -8.41 -3.05 -2.05
C GLU A 91 -9.88 -2.80 -1.69
N ALA A 92 -10.78 -3.61 -2.23
CA ALA A 92 -12.16 -3.68 -1.81
C ALA A 92 -12.37 -4.91 -0.94
N TRP A 93 -13.14 -4.71 0.10
CA TRP A 93 -13.45 -5.71 1.11
C TRP A 93 -14.92 -5.60 1.48
N ASP A 94 -15.49 -6.69 1.95
CA ASP A 94 -16.79 -6.70 2.62
C ASP A 94 -16.64 -6.93 4.12
N SER A 95 -17.63 -6.50 4.89
CA SER A 95 -17.69 -6.75 6.32
C SER A 95 -19.06 -7.26 6.67
N ASP A 96 -19.27 -8.57 6.62
CA ASP A 96 -20.51 -9.19 7.04
C ASP A 96 -20.28 -10.04 8.32
N SER A 97 -21.28 -10.84 8.70
CA SER A 97 -21.21 -11.75 9.84
C SER A 97 -21.78 -13.10 9.41
N PRO A 98 -21.12 -14.23 9.72
CA PRO A 98 -20.15 -14.45 10.79
C PRO A 98 -18.68 -14.27 10.43
N ASP A 99 -18.33 -14.05 9.16
CA ASP A 99 -16.95 -14.06 8.67
C ASP A 99 -16.49 -12.64 8.25
N PRO A 100 -16.27 -11.72 9.20
CA PRO A 100 -15.99 -10.34 8.86
C PRO A 100 -14.67 -10.19 8.09
N ASN A 101 -14.69 -9.35 7.05
CA ASN A 101 -13.55 -8.92 6.23
C ASN A 101 -13.21 -9.83 5.04
N ASP A 102 -14.18 -10.10 4.17
CA ASP A 102 -13.96 -10.82 2.93
C ASP A 102 -13.25 -9.96 1.90
N PHE A 103 -12.14 -10.49 1.40
CA PHE A 103 -11.35 -9.79 0.40
C PHE A 103 -11.99 -9.97 -0.98
N ILE A 104 -12.66 -8.92 -1.46
CA ILE A 104 -13.29 -8.93 -2.78
C ILE A 104 -12.26 -8.76 -3.89
N GLY A 105 -11.25 -7.90 -3.72
CA GLY A 105 -10.23 -7.76 -4.74
C GLY A 105 -9.40 -6.48 -4.64
N SER A 106 -8.48 -6.31 -5.57
CA SER A 106 -7.64 -5.11 -5.63
C SER A 106 -7.33 -4.68 -7.06
N ASP A 107 -7.09 -3.38 -7.22
CA ASP A 107 -6.72 -2.76 -8.50
C ASP A 107 -5.83 -1.53 -8.25
N THR A 108 -5.10 -1.07 -9.27
CA THR A 108 -4.14 0.02 -9.16
C THR A 108 -4.63 1.29 -9.84
N VAL A 109 -4.54 2.41 -9.13
CA VAL A 109 -4.95 3.72 -9.62
C VAL A 109 -4.06 4.20 -10.77
N GLY A 110 -4.63 4.34 -11.95
CA GLY A 110 -4.01 4.98 -13.11
C GLY A 110 -4.26 6.49 -13.20
N SER A 111 -4.27 7.05 -14.41
CA SER A 111 -4.52 8.49 -14.67
C SER A 111 -6.01 8.88 -14.70
N GLY A 112 -6.91 7.94 -14.40
CA GLY A 112 -8.37 8.11 -14.41
C GLY A 112 -9.06 6.86 -14.94
N GLY A 113 -10.33 6.63 -14.58
CA GLY A 113 -11.11 5.51 -15.08
C GLY A 113 -11.92 4.81 -14.00
N THR A 114 -11.93 3.48 -14.08
CA THR A 114 -12.69 2.61 -13.20
C THR A 114 -11.79 1.51 -12.66
N LEU A 115 -11.74 1.39 -11.35
CA LEU A 115 -11.14 0.25 -10.66
C LEU A 115 -12.15 -0.90 -10.63
N THR A 116 -11.71 -2.13 -10.84
CA THR A 116 -12.58 -3.32 -10.80
C THR A 116 -12.09 -4.32 -9.77
N PHE A 117 -12.98 -4.75 -8.88
CA PHE A 117 -12.68 -5.71 -7.80
C PHE A 117 -13.56 -6.94 -7.98
N ARG A 118 -12.97 -8.14 -7.92
CA ARG A 118 -13.65 -9.43 -8.14
C ARG A 118 -13.03 -10.55 -7.31
N GLY A 119 -13.87 -11.25 -6.59
CA GLY A 119 -13.49 -12.27 -5.61
C GLY A 119 -14.72 -12.64 -4.80
N ASP A 120 -14.76 -13.88 -4.29
CA ASP A 120 -15.90 -14.43 -3.55
C ASP A 120 -17.26 -14.19 -4.21
N ASP A 121 -17.36 -14.50 -5.50
CA ASP A 121 -18.58 -14.30 -6.30
C ASP A 121 -19.12 -12.84 -6.32
N ALA A 122 -18.40 -11.88 -5.76
CA ALA A 122 -18.72 -10.46 -5.76
C ALA A 122 -18.00 -9.68 -6.87
N HIS A 123 -18.59 -8.53 -7.25
CA HIS A 123 -18.10 -7.64 -8.28
C HIS A 123 -18.38 -6.17 -7.97
N TYR A 124 -17.34 -5.43 -7.55
CA TYR A 124 -17.42 -4.01 -7.24
C TYR A 124 -16.63 -3.18 -8.26
N THR A 125 -17.05 -1.94 -8.47
CA THR A 125 -16.27 -0.98 -9.24
C THR A 125 -16.19 0.37 -8.56
N ALA A 126 -15.02 1.03 -8.63
CA ALA A 126 -14.87 2.40 -8.15
C ALA A 126 -14.48 3.35 -9.28
N ALA A 127 -15.26 4.42 -9.47
CA ALA A 127 -14.95 5.45 -10.47
C ALA A 127 -13.99 6.48 -9.90
N TYR A 128 -12.96 6.85 -10.67
CA TYR A 128 -11.96 7.84 -10.25
C TYR A 128 -11.50 8.73 -11.41
N ARG A 129 -10.97 9.90 -11.06
CA ARG A 129 -10.41 10.87 -12.01
C ARG A 129 -9.02 11.32 -11.57
N ALA A 130 -8.21 11.81 -12.50
CA ALA A 130 -6.97 12.51 -12.14
C ALA A 130 -7.24 13.75 -11.28
N GLY A 131 -6.28 14.07 -10.42
CA GLY A 131 -6.33 15.19 -9.49
C GLY A 131 -6.98 14.83 -8.16
N ALA A 132 -6.79 15.68 -7.15
CA ALA A 132 -7.40 15.50 -5.84
C ALA A 132 -8.93 15.68 -5.89
N CYS A 133 -9.61 15.10 -4.89
CA CYS A 133 -10.90 15.58 -4.44
C CYS A 133 -10.67 16.89 -3.65
#